data_AF-A0A183I6Q3-F1
#
_entry.id   AF-A0A183I6Q3-F1
#
_cell.length_a   1.000
_cell.length_b   1.000
_cell.length_c   1.000
_cell.angle_alpha   90.00
_cell.angle_beta   90.00
_cell.angle_gamma   90.00
#
_symmetry.space_group_name_H-M   'P 1'
#
loop_
_entity.id
_entity.type
_entity.pdbx_description
1 polymer ?
#
loop_
_entity_poly.entity_id
_entity_poly.type
_entity_poly.pdbx_seq_one_letter_code
_entity_poly.pdbx_strand_id
1 'polypeptide(L)'
;AITSTSSTSLLSSGTKPPGLPGISTPSTVQTSQVSTVQDLIQNSECLIRSLTSPDLFGDERDGIIAKLNQLLSACGIGNGYYKGDQQPVSYNAENPFYQFKAIGYSRRSDYCDSDGIVALTLGINYEQLSSATQRQKFIDSMNVILGNNTNVRAHIELIRPLPDNQTEILLYVTEKGKGRSSSKELCAFLKQPAQDTQLKNQLCVVNVLSRTIVDNVKKNAFIKNPPAGFDSQIWQQAVRDNPDPDKLLPYPIRGFEQLRKRQELQAAEIRLEERVIEELKQRLVQINSKLTAGQNQCSYQRFVF
;
A
#
# COMPACT_ATOMS: atom_id res chain seq x y z
N ALA A 1 -11.24 58.11 -12.39
CA ALA A 1 -12.65 57.91 -11.96
C ALA A 1 -12.81 56.41 -11.76
N ILE A 2 -12.70 55.82 -10.56
CA ILE A 2 -13.41 56.08 -9.28
C ILE A 2 -14.91 56.06 -9.57
N THR A 3 -15.71 55.09 -9.10
CA THR A 3 -16.23 54.91 -7.72
C THR A 3 -16.81 53.47 -7.65
N SER A 4 -16.36 52.50 -6.84
CA SER A 4 -16.48 52.29 -5.38
C SER A 4 -17.90 52.18 -4.81
N THR A 5 -18.19 51.03 -4.19
CA THR A 5 -19.00 50.83 -2.96
C THR A 5 -18.51 49.50 -2.36
N SER A 6 -17.67 49.46 -1.30
CA SER A 6 -17.95 49.62 0.15
C SER A 6 -19.04 48.66 0.64
N SER A 7 -18.96 47.91 1.74
CA SER A 7 -18.05 47.74 2.91
C SER A 7 -18.81 46.70 3.79
N THR A 8 -18.21 45.86 4.64
CA THR A 8 -17.70 46.24 5.95
C THR A 8 -16.86 45.12 6.59
N SER A 9 -15.77 45.57 7.19
CA SER A 9 -14.85 44.85 8.09
C SER A 9 -15.27 45.05 9.55
N LEU A 10 -14.98 44.06 10.42
CA LEU A 10 -14.79 44.23 11.87
C LEU A 10 -13.79 43.14 12.30
N LEU A 11 -12.49 43.45 12.36
CA LEU A 11 -11.71 44.07 13.44
C LEU A 11 -11.08 43.06 14.40
N SER A 12 -9.75 43.20 14.47
CA SER A 12 -8.78 42.56 15.32
C SER A 12 -8.82 43.05 16.76
N SER A 13 -8.24 42.27 17.66
CA SER A 13 -7.39 42.80 18.72
C SER A 13 -6.39 41.74 19.16
N GLY A 14 -5.12 42.11 19.18
CA GLY A 14 -4.03 41.31 19.72
C GLY A 14 -3.64 41.81 21.10
N THR A 15 -3.04 40.91 21.88
CA THR A 15 -2.23 41.26 23.05
C THR A 15 -1.08 40.25 23.18
N LYS A 16 0.16 40.74 23.08
CA LYS A 16 1.38 40.15 23.69
C LYS A 16 1.64 40.91 24.99
N PRO A 17 2.26 40.30 26.03
CA PRO A 17 3.73 40.43 26.22
C PRO A 17 4.35 39.20 26.97
N PRO A 18 5.52 39.28 27.64
CA PRO A 18 6.89 39.23 27.11
C PRO A 18 7.71 38.01 27.61
N GLY A 19 8.85 37.70 26.97
CA GLY A 19 9.64 36.47 27.18
C GLY A 19 10.77 36.52 28.22
N LEU A 20 11.40 35.35 28.44
CA LEU A 20 12.80 35.14 28.85
C LEU A 20 13.26 33.74 28.37
N PRO A 21 14.58 33.45 28.27
CA PRO A 21 15.18 32.65 27.22
C PRO A 21 15.64 31.23 27.66
N GLY A 22 15.80 30.33 26.70
CA GLY A 22 16.39 29.00 26.94
C GLY A 22 16.62 28.16 25.67
N ILE A 23 17.79 28.35 25.05
CA ILE A 23 18.72 27.33 24.52
C ILE A 23 18.19 26.12 23.70
N SER A 24 18.66 26.11 22.43
CA SER A 24 19.06 24.99 21.55
C SER A 24 18.04 23.93 21.10
N THR A 25 17.65 24.01 19.82
CA THR A 25 18.05 23.11 18.70
C THR A 25 16.97 23.15 17.60
N PRO A 26 17.27 23.52 16.33
CA PRO A 26 16.31 23.30 15.26
C PRO A 26 16.42 21.85 14.80
N SER A 27 15.48 21.01 15.26
CA SER A 27 15.15 19.77 14.58
C SER A 27 14.35 20.12 13.32
N THR A 28 14.95 19.89 12.16
CA THR A 28 14.33 20.10 10.86
C THR A 28 13.20 19.09 10.67
N VAL A 29 11.97 19.59 10.79
CA VAL A 29 10.77 18.92 10.31
C VAL A 29 10.81 18.96 8.78
N GLN A 30 11.11 17.81 8.16
CA GLN A 30 10.98 17.65 6.71
C GLN A 30 9.52 17.74 6.32
N THR A 31 9.14 18.93 5.88
CA THR A 31 7.94 19.17 5.08
C THR A 31 8.24 18.73 3.66
N SER A 32 7.37 17.91 3.07
CA SER A 32 7.41 17.55 1.65
C SER A 32 7.20 18.81 0.79
N GLN A 33 8.30 19.49 0.45
CA GLN A 33 8.28 20.62 -0.47
C GLN A 33 8.13 20.10 -1.91
N VAL A 34 7.20 20.70 -2.64
CA VAL A 34 7.08 20.54 -4.09
C VAL A 34 8.32 21.20 -4.71
N SER A 35 9.21 20.39 -5.30
CA SER A 35 10.45 20.84 -5.92
C SER A 35 10.16 21.80 -7.08
N THR A 36 10.89 22.92 -7.19
CA THR A 36 10.73 23.83 -8.33
C THR A 36 11.32 23.21 -9.61
N VAL A 37 10.84 23.62 -10.79
CA VAL A 37 11.31 23.08 -12.09
C VAL A 37 12.83 23.30 -12.27
N GLN A 38 13.36 24.40 -11.75
CA GLN A 38 14.79 24.71 -11.78
C GLN A 38 15.62 23.69 -10.99
N ASP A 39 15.15 23.29 -9.80
CA ASP A 39 15.84 22.29 -8.96
C ASP A 39 15.87 20.92 -9.64
N LEU A 40 14.80 20.56 -10.36
CA LEU A 40 14.73 19.28 -11.07
C LEU A 40 15.79 19.21 -12.19
N ILE A 41 15.95 20.29 -12.94
CA ILE A 41 16.94 20.40 -14.01
C ILE A 41 18.35 20.36 -13.41
N GLN A 42 18.62 21.16 -12.38
CA GLN A 42 19.92 21.20 -11.73
C GLN A 42 20.33 19.83 -11.17
N ASN A 43 19.40 19.13 -10.50
CA ASN A 43 19.63 17.79 -9.98
C ASN A 43 19.95 16.78 -11.11
N SER A 44 19.30 16.92 -12.27
CA SER A 44 19.58 16.08 -13.44
C SER A 44 20.97 16.34 -14.02
N GLU A 45 21.42 17.59 -14.10
CA GLU A 45 22.77 17.93 -14.59
C GLU A 45 23.86 17.43 -13.65
N CYS A 46 23.66 17.59 -12.34
CA CYS A 46 24.59 17.06 -11.33
C CYS A 46 24.70 15.54 -11.43
N LEU A 47 23.57 14.84 -11.62
CA LEU A 47 23.55 13.40 -11.85
C LEU A 47 24.36 13.01 -13.09
N ILE A 48 24.11 13.62 -14.25
CA ILE A 48 24.86 13.32 -15.47
C ILE A 48 26.36 13.59 -15.27
N ARG A 49 26.72 14.75 -14.72
CA ARG A 49 28.11 15.12 -14.48
C ARG A 49 28.83 14.12 -13.57
N SER A 50 28.15 13.61 -12.54
CA SER A 50 28.72 12.57 -11.67
C SER A 50 29.03 11.26 -12.38
N LEU A 51 28.32 10.94 -13.46
CA LEU A 51 28.46 9.70 -14.19
C LEU A 51 29.41 9.81 -15.38
N THR A 52 29.53 10.99 -15.98
CA THR A 52 30.28 11.18 -17.23
C THR A 52 31.60 11.90 -17.04
N SER A 53 31.65 12.90 -16.16
CA SER A 53 32.79 13.81 -16.04
C SER A 53 32.92 14.41 -14.63
N PRO A 54 33.28 13.59 -13.63
CA PRO A 54 33.78 14.09 -12.35
C PRO A 54 34.99 15.00 -12.56
N ASP A 55 35.11 16.02 -11.73
CA ASP A 55 36.18 17.02 -11.73
C ASP A 55 36.60 17.22 -10.27
N LEU A 56 37.22 16.19 -9.70
CA LEU A 56 37.65 16.16 -8.29
C LEU A 56 39.16 16.36 -8.21
N PHE A 57 39.92 15.68 -9.08
CA PHE A 57 41.38 15.65 -9.04
C PHE A 57 42.03 16.25 -10.29
N GLY A 58 41.31 16.36 -11.41
CA GLY A 58 41.82 16.87 -12.67
C GLY A 58 42.77 15.91 -13.38
N ASP A 59 42.72 14.61 -13.04
CA ASP A 59 43.58 13.56 -13.60
C ASP A 59 42.81 12.25 -13.84
N GLU A 60 43.51 11.18 -14.21
CA GLU A 60 42.92 9.88 -14.56
C GLU A 60 42.06 9.26 -13.46
N ARG A 61 42.25 9.65 -12.20
CA ARG A 61 41.42 9.17 -11.07
C ARG A 61 39.97 9.56 -11.26
N ASP A 62 39.68 10.70 -11.87
CA ASP A 62 38.30 11.13 -12.15
C ASP A 62 37.59 10.15 -13.09
N GLY A 63 38.32 9.52 -14.03
CA GLY A 63 37.79 8.45 -14.88
C GLY A 63 37.46 7.17 -14.10
N ILE A 64 38.25 6.84 -13.07
CA ILE A 64 37.96 5.71 -12.16
C ILE A 64 36.73 6.04 -11.31
N ILE A 65 36.64 7.26 -10.78
CA ILE A 65 35.48 7.73 -10.02
C ILE A 65 34.22 7.69 -10.88
N ALA A 66 34.28 8.11 -12.15
CA ALA A 66 33.15 8.03 -13.07
C ALA A 66 32.62 6.59 -13.20
N LYS A 67 33.52 5.61 -13.40
CA LYS A 67 33.14 4.19 -13.48
C LYS A 67 32.56 3.66 -12.17
N LEU A 68 33.13 4.06 -11.03
CA LEU A 68 32.59 3.69 -9.71
C LEU A 68 31.19 4.30 -9.50
N ASN A 69 31.00 5.57 -9.85
CA ASN A 69 29.72 6.27 -9.78
C ASN A 69 28.68 5.60 -10.69
N GLN A 70 29.06 5.18 -11.90
CA GLN A 70 28.20 4.39 -12.79
C GLN A 70 27.78 3.06 -12.15
N LEU A 71 28.72 2.34 -11.52
CA LEU A 71 28.40 1.09 -10.83
C LEU A 71 27.46 1.33 -9.64
N LEU A 72 27.75 2.33 -8.80
CA LEU A 72 26.92 2.70 -7.65
C LEU A 72 25.52 3.14 -8.08
N SER A 73 25.41 3.89 -9.18
CA SER A 73 24.15 4.31 -9.77
C SER A 73 23.35 3.14 -10.35
N ALA A 74 24.01 2.21 -11.05
CA ALA A 74 23.38 0.96 -11.52
C ALA A 74 22.87 0.10 -10.36
N CYS A 75 23.61 0.06 -9.25
CA CYS A 75 23.22 -0.61 -8.01
C CYS A 75 22.21 0.18 -7.15
N GLY A 76 21.99 1.47 -7.45
CA GLY A 76 21.08 2.34 -6.71
C GLY A 76 21.47 2.53 -5.25
N ILE A 77 22.78 2.60 -4.96
CA ILE A 77 23.33 2.72 -3.61
C ILE A 77 24.44 3.77 -3.55
N GLY A 78 24.54 4.46 -2.41
CA GLY A 78 25.65 5.37 -2.13
C GLY A 78 25.47 6.75 -2.76
N ASN A 79 26.57 7.47 -2.87
CA ASN A 79 26.59 8.83 -3.39
C ASN A 79 27.70 9.01 -4.44
N GLY A 80 27.36 9.72 -5.51
CA GLY A 80 28.27 10.10 -6.59
C GLY A 80 28.91 11.45 -6.34
N TYR A 81 30.23 11.46 -6.18
CA TYR A 81 31.02 12.67 -6.06
C TYR A 81 31.48 13.12 -7.44
N TYR A 82 31.38 14.42 -7.73
CA TYR A 82 31.69 14.95 -9.05
C TYR A 82 32.41 16.30 -9.06
N LYS A 83 32.44 17.01 -7.92
CA LYS A 83 33.20 18.24 -7.72
C LYS A 83 33.40 18.48 -6.22
N GLY A 84 34.58 18.98 -5.83
CA GLY A 84 34.97 19.09 -4.41
C GLY A 84 34.03 19.92 -3.53
N ASP A 85 33.53 21.04 -4.05
CA ASP A 85 32.67 21.97 -3.29
C ASP A 85 31.17 21.73 -3.46
N GLN A 86 30.77 20.67 -4.17
CA GLN A 86 29.37 20.38 -4.46
C GLN A 86 28.85 19.22 -3.62
N GLN A 87 27.55 19.24 -3.32
CA GLN A 87 26.95 18.12 -2.62
C GLN A 87 26.95 16.86 -3.48
N PRO A 88 27.26 15.68 -2.91
CA PRO A 88 27.22 14.42 -3.64
C PRO A 88 25.81 14.09 -4.11
N VAL A 89 25.71 13.47 -5.28
CA VAL A 89 24.42 13.00 -5.83
C VAL A 89 24.06 11.67 -5.19
N SER A 90 22.91 11.58 -4.51
CA SER A 90 22.48 10.32 -3.92
C SER A 90 21.90 9.37 -4.97
N TYR A 91 22.36 8.12 -4.98
CA TYR A 91 21.84 7.06 -5.83
C TYR A 91 20.86 6.19 -5.06
N ASN A 92 19.68 5.97 -5.63
CA ASN A 92 18.61 5.16 -5.06
C ASN A 92 17.89 4.35 -6.15
N ALA A 93 16.95 3.47 -5.79
CA ALA A 93 16.25 2.61 -6.76
C ALA A 93 15.34 3.37 -7.75
N GLU A 94 15.02 4.64 -7.48
CA GLU A 94 14.23 5.50 -8.38
C GLU A 94 15.10 6.23 -9.41
N ASN A 95 16.43 6.12 -9.31
CA ASN A 95 17.32 6.75 -10.26
C ASN A 95 17.17 6.12 -11.68
N PRO A 96 17.31 6.92 -12.76
CA PRO A 96 17.11 6.42 -14.12
C PRO A 96 18.01 5.26 -14.51
N PHE A 97 19.24 5.23 -14.02
CA PHE A 97 20.28 4.25 -14.39
C PHE A 97 20.24 2.97 -13.54
N TYR A 98 19.34 2.88 -12.56
CA TYR A 98 19.19 1.68 -11.73
C TYR A 98 18.91 0.44 -12.59
N GLN A 99 19.63 -0.66 -12.39
CA GLN A 99 19.54 -1.84 -13.26
C GLN A 99 18.78 -3.03 -12.66
N PHE A 100 18.71 -3.16 -11.34
CA PHE A 100 18.03 -4.28 -10.69
C PHE A 100 16.51 -4.10 -10.72
N LYS A 101 15.91 -4.30 -11.89
CA LYS A 101 14.49 -4.15 -12.16
C LYS A 101 13.93 -5.47 -12.68
N ALA A 102 12.73 -5.81 -12.23
CA ALA A 102 11.98 -6.97 -12.74
C ALA A 102 10.52 -6.56 -12.95
N ILE A 103 9.80 -7.35 -13.75
CA ILE A 103 8.36 -7.20 -13.94
C ILE A 103 7.70 -8.50 -13.47
N GLY A 104 6.81 -8.38 -12.49
CA GLY A 104 5.92 -9.46 -12.07
C GLY A 104 4.48 -9.19 -12.51
N TYR A 105 3.56 -10.10 -12.19
CA TYR A 105 2.14 -9.91 -12.46
C TYR A 105 1.34 -9.87 -11.16
N SER A 106 0.53 -8.84 -10.98
CA SER A 106 -0.31 -8.68 -9.79
C SER A 106 -1.78 -8.74 -10.17
N ARG A 107 -2.58 -9.45 -9.37
CA ARG A 107 -4.02 -9.58 -9.60
C ARG A 107 -4.72 -8.26 -9.28
N ARG A 108 -5.61 -7.83 -10.16
CA ARG A 108 -6.50 -6.70 -9.88
C ARG A 108 -7.61 -7.10 -8.90
N SER A 109 -8.25 -6.09 -8.31
CA SER A 109 -9.48 -6.31 -7.56
C SER A 109 -10.61 -6.73 -8.51
N ASP A 110 -11.42 -7.69 -8.08
CA ASP A 110 -12.64 -8.12 -8.78
C ASP A 110 -13.89 -7.39 -8.25
N TYR A 111 -13.76 -6.62 -7.15
CA TYR A 111 -14.87 -5.91 -6.53
C TYR A 111 -15.26 -4.62 -7.25
N CYS A 112 -16.55 -4.37 -7.38
CA CYS A 112 -17.13 -3.11 -7.81
C CYS A 112 -17.34 -2.16 -6.61
N ASP A 113 -17.58 -0.88 -6.90
CA ASP A 113 -17.83 0.11 -5.84
C ASP A 113 -19.08 -0.20 -5.00
N SER A 114 -20.10 -0.78 -5.64
CA SER A 114 -21.35 -1.24 -5.00
C SER A 114 -21.16 -2.41 -4.03
N ASP A 115 -20.06 -3.15 -4.13
CA ASP A 115 -19.79 -4.26 -3.21
C ASP A 115 -19.39 -3.75 -1.82
N GLY A 116 -19.00 -2.47 -1.71
CA GLY A 116 -18.73 -1.80 -0.45
C GLY A 116 -17.45 -2.24 0.25
N ILE A 117 -16.56 -2.97 -0.44
CA ILE A 117 -15.38 -3.57 0.18
C ILE A 117 -14.30 -2.52 0.45
N VAL A 118 -13.88 -2.41 1.70
CA VAL A 118 -12.74 -1.60 2.15
C VAL A 118 -11.69 -2.51 2.78
N ALA A 119 -10.43 -2.31 2.41
CA ALA A 119 -9.28 -2.98 2.99
C ALA A 119 -8.70 -2.13 4.13
N LEU A 120 -8.56 -2.73 5.31
CA LEU A 120 -7.83 -2.18 6.44
C LEU A 120 -6.54 -2.97 6.63
N THR A 121 -5.41 -2.28 6.74
CA THR A 121 -4.15 -2.87 7.18
C THR A 121 -3.99 -2.59 8.66
N LEU A 122 -3.95 -3.62 9.49
CA LEU A 122 -3.76 -3.51 10.94
C LEU A 122 -2.32 -3.88 11.30
N GLY A 123 -1.74 -3.14 12.24
CA GLY A 123 -0.43 -3.39 12.83
C GLY A 123 -0.43 -4.52 13.87
N ILE A 124 -1.17 -5.60 13.63
CA ILE A 124 -1.29 -6.74 14.54
C ILE A 124 -1.09 -8.06 13.79
N ASN A 125 -0.66 -9.07 14.55
CA ASN A 125 -0.50 -10.43 14.04
C ASN A 125 -1.86 -11.06 13.68
N TYR A 126 -1.87 -11.87 12.62
CA TYR A 126 -3.05 -12.62 12.17
C TYR A 126 -3.69 -13.47 13.27
N GLU A 127 -2.90 -14.09 14.15
CA GLU A 127 -3.42 -14.96 15.21
C GLU A 127 -4.29 -14.21 16.22
N GLN A 128 -4.16 -12.89 16.33
CA GLN A 128 -5.02 -12.05 17.15
C GLN A 128 -6.44 -11.89 16.60
N LEU A 129 -6.69 -12.35 15.37
CA LEU A 129 -7.99 -12.33 14.70
C LEU A 129 -8.39 -13.73 14.19
N SER A 130 -7.71 -14.78 14.66
CA SER A 130 -7.97 -16.15 14.24
C SER A 130 -9.29 -16.70 14.81
N SER A 131 -9.65 -16.29 16.03
CA SER A 131 -10.85 -16.79 16.72
C SER A 131 -12.11 -15.98 16.44
N ALA A 132 -13.28 -16.63 16.49
CA ALA A 132 -14.58 -15.98 16.33
C ALA A 132 -14.81 -14.87 17.38
N THR A 133 -14.38 -15.08 18.62
CA THR A 133 -14.50 -14.08 19.70
C THR A 133 -13.71 -12.82 19.42
N GLN A 134 -12.47 -12.94 18.93
CA GLN A 134 -11.65 -11.78 18.56
C GLN A 134 -12.22 -11.04 17.36
N ARG A 135 -12.69 -11.78 16.34
CA ARG A 135 -13.38 -11.20 15.18
C ARG A 135 -14.63 -10.42 15.59
N GLN A 136 -15.39 -10.95 16.55
CA GLN A 136 -16.57 -10.25 17.07
C GLN A 136 -16.18 -8.96 17.81
N LYS A 137 -15.14 -9.00 18.66
CA LYS A 137 -14.62 -7.79 19.33
C LYS A 137 -14.20 -6.72 18.33
N PHE A 138 -13.54 -7.11 17.24
CA PHE A 138 -13.18 -6.19 16.15
C PHE A 138 -14.43 -5.56 15.51
N ILE A 139 -15.45 -6.37 15.19
CA ILE A 139 -16.73 -5.89 14.64
C ILE A 139 -17.42 -4.92 15.60
N ASP A 140 -17.44 -5.23 16.90
CA ASP A 140 -18.07 -4.38 17.91
C ASP A 140 -17.37 -3.02 17.99
N SER A 141 -16.03 -2.99 18.01
CA SER A 141 -15.25 -1.76 17.92
C SER A 141 -15.51 -0.98 16.62
N MET A 142 -15.59 -1.68 15.48
CA MET A 142 -15.93 -1.03 14.20
C MET A 142 -17.32 -0.40 14.22
N ASN A 143 -18.32 -1.06 14.80
CA ASN A 143 -19.67 -0.51 14.90
C ASN A 143 -19.71 0.76 15.79
N VAL A 144 -18.86 0.84 16.82
CA VAL A 144 -18.68 2.07 17.60
C VAL A 144 -18.10 3.20 16.74
N ILE A 145 -17.06 2.92 15.95
CA ILE A 145 -16.43 3.90 15.05
C ILE A 145 -17.41 4.37 13.95
N LEU A 146 -18.31 3.50 13.51
CA LEU A 146 -19.40 3.83 12.58
C LEU A 146 -20.53 4.65 13.22
N GLY A 147 -20.39 5.06 14.49
CA GLY A 147 -21.32 5.93 15.19
C GLY A 147 -22.36 5.20 16.05
N ASN A 148 -22.16 3.90 16.33
CA ASN A 148 -23.04 3.05 17.14
C ASN A 148 -24.52 3.07 16.71
N ASN A 149 -24.76 3.21 15.41
CA ASN A 149 -26.09 3.26 14.82
C ASN A 149 -26.64 1.83 14.66
N THR A 150 -27.78 1.54 15.26
CA THR A 150 -28.42 0.21 15.20
C THR A 150 -28.82 -0.22 13.78
N ASN A 151 -28.94 0.74 12.85
CA ASN A 151 -29.23 0.48 11.44
C ASN A 151 -27.98 0.16 10.62
N VAL A 152 -26.78 0.41 11.13
CA VAL A 152 -25.52 0.23 10.42
C VAL A 152 -24.73 -0.92 11.04
N ARG A 153 -24.25 -1.84 10.22
CA ARG A 153 -23.42 -2.97 10.70
C ARG A 153 -22.23 -3.22 9.80
N ALA A 154 -21.06 -3.35 10.42
CA ALA A 154 -19.85 -3.85 9.78
C ALA A 154 -19.87 -5.38 9.67
N HIS A 155 -19.29 -5.89 8.58
CA HIS A 155 -19.10 -7.32 8.31
C HIS A 155 -17.69 -7.56 7.81
N ILE A 156 -17.06 -8.65 8.25
CA ILE A 156 -15.76 -9.09 7.73
C ILE A 156 -16.02 -9.96 6.50
N GLU A 157 -15.42 -9.57 5.38
CA GLU A 157 -15.39 -10.36 4.15
C GLU A 157 -14.22 -11.35 4.18
N LEU A 158 -13.02 -10.87 4.53
CA LEU A 158 -11.80 -11.67 4.51
C LEU A 158 -10.77 -11.15 5.51
N ILE A 159 -9.95 -12.05 6.04
CA ILE A 159 -8.79 -11.71 6.87
C ILE A 159 -7.56 -12.41 6.28
N ARG A 160 -6.50 -11.66 6.00
CA ARG A 160 -5.26 -12.19 5.43
C ARG A 160 -4.03 -11.74 6.22
N PRO A 161 -3.05 -12.64 6.46
CA PRO A 161 -1.78 -12.23 7.03
C PRO A 161 -1.00 -11.37 6.04
N LEU A 162 -0.30 -10.36 6.54
CA LEU A 162 0.69 -9.57 5.80
C LEU A 162 2.08 -9.72 6.46
N PRO A 163 3.18 -9.43 5.75
CA PRO A 163 4.50 -9.41 6.37
C PRO A 163 4.61 -8.27 7.40
N ASP A 164 5.70 -8.26 8.17
CA ASP A 164 5.94 -7.29 9.26
C ASP A 164 4.90 -7.33 10.39
N ASN A 165 4.37 -8.52 10.68
CA ASN A 165 3.39 -8.73 11.75
C ASN A 165 2.11 -7.90 11.56
N GLN A 166 1.70 -7.71 10.30
CA GLN A 166 0.48 -7.00 9.94
C GLN A 166 -0.61 -7.97 9.48
N THR A 167 -1.85 -7.48 9.47
CA THR A 167 -3.01 -8.24 8.99
C THR A 167 -3.88 -7.35 8.12
N GLU A 168 -4.29 -7.82 6.95
CA GLU A 168 -5.31 -7.17 6.13
C GLU A 168 -6.70 -7.70 6.48
N ILE A 169 -7.66 -6.81 6.68
CA ILE A 169 -9.08 -7.14 6.78
C ILE A 169 -9.80 -6.48 5.61
N LEU A 170 -10.51 -7.28 4.82
CA LEU A 170 -11.54 -6.78 3.92
C LEU A 170 -12.87 -6.77 4.68
N LEU A 171 -13.55 -5.62 4.69
CA LEU A 171 -14.83 -5.45 5.33
C LEU A 171 -15.79 -4.68 4.45
N TYR A 172 -17.08 -4.79 4.75
CA TYR A 172 -18.12 -3.93 4.18
C TYR A 172 -19.12 -3.53 5.26
N VAL A 173 -19.91 -2.49 4.97
CA VAL A 173 -20.92 -1.97 5.88
C VAL A 173 -22.28 -2.02 5.20
N THR A 174 -23.29 -2.48 5.94
CA THR A 174 -24.69 -2.50 5.51
C THR A 174 -25.53 -1.54 6.34
N GLU A 175 -26.38 -0.76 5.70
CA GLU A 175 -27.38 0.09 6.32
C GLU A 175 -28.80 -0.47 6.06
N LYS A 176 -29.59 -0.62 7.12
CA LYS A 176 -30.96 -1.12 7.04
C LYS A 176 -31.80 -0.23 6.12
N GLY A 177 -32.36 -0.81 5.07
CA GLY A 177 -33.18 -0.11 4.08
C GLY A 177 -32.42 0.50 2.89
N LYS A 178 -31.08 0.59 2.96
CA LYS A 178 -30.25 1.09 1.84
C LYS A 178 -29.29 0.04 1.26
N GLY A 179 -29.00 -1.03 2.00
CA GLY A 179 -28.08 -2.08 1.54
C GLY A 179 -26.62 -1.75 1.87
N ARG A 180 -25.69 -2.16 1.00
CA ARG A 180 -24.25 -1.91 1.21
C ARG A 180 -23.88 -0.46 0.85
N SER A 181 -23.04 0.15 1.68
CA SER A 181 -22.44 1.45 1.38
C SER A 181 -21.44 1.34 0.23
N SER A 182 -21.25 2.41 -0.55
CA SER A 182 -20.19 2.48 -1.56
C SER A 182 -18.81 2.30 -0.92
N SER A 183 -17.92 1.56 -1.57
CA SER A 183 -16.54 1.36 -1.12
C SER A 183 -15.77 2.68 -1.02
N LYS A 184 -15.92 3.56 -2.02
CA LYS A 184 -15.28 4.88 -2.04
C LYS A 184 -15.81 5.79 -0.93
N GLU A 185 -17.13 5.83 -0.76
CA GLU A 185 -17.76 6.65 0.29
C GLU A 185 -17.37 6.18 1.69
N LEU A 186 -17.44 4.86 1.94
CA LEU A 186 -17.03 4.28 3.22
C LEU A 186 -15.54 4.52 3.49
N CYS A 187 -14.68 4.36 2.50
CA CYS A 187 -13.26 4.66 2.64
C CYS A 187 -13.01 6.14 2.96
N ALA A 188 -13.75 7.06 2.33
CA ALA A 188 -13.63 8.50 2.60
C ALA A 188 -14.10 8.83 4.02
N PHE A 189 -15.21 8.23 4.47
CA PHE A 189 -15.72 8.37 5.83
C PHE A 189 -14.71 7.89 6.88
N LEU A 190 -14.14 6.69 6.70
CA LEU A 190 -13.17 6.13 7.64
C LEU A 190 -11.87 6.93 7.72
N LYS A 191 -11.54 7.71 6.68
CA LYS A 191 -10.37 8.61 6.64
C LYS A 191 -10.63 10.00 7.24
N GLN A 192 -11.85 10.29 7.68
CA GLN A 192 -12.13 11.54 8.40
C GLN A 192 -11.34 11.56 9.72
N PRO A 193 -10.89 12.74 10.20
CA PRO A 193 -9.93 12.82 11.32
C PRO A 193 -10.37 12.09 12.60
N ALA A 194 -11.67 12.13 12.93
CA ALA A 194 -12.19 11.48 14.13
C ALA A 194 -12.14 9.95 14.00
N GLN A 195 -12.63 9.41 12.87
CA GLN A 195 -12.65 7.99 12.56
C GLN A 195 -11.22 7.45 12.41
N ASP A 196 -10.35 8.13 11.67
CA ASP A 196 -8.96 7.75 11.46
C ASP A 196 -8.19 7.67 12.80
N THR A 197 -8.40 8.63 13.69
CA THR A 197 -7.82 8.62 15.04
C THR A 197 -8.32 7.41 15.86
N GLN A 198 -9.61 7.11 15.82
CA GLN A 198 -10.17 5.96 16.51
C GLN A 198 -9.67 4.63 15.93
N LEU A 199 -9.61 4.50 14.60
CA LEU A 199 -9.10 3.31 13.90
C LEU A 199 -7.64 3.04 14.28
N LYS A 200 -6.81 4.08 14.31
CA LYS A 200 -5.39 3.98 14.72
C LYS A 200 -5.25 3.59 16.18
N ASN A 201 -5.96 4.28 17.07
CA ASN A 201 -5.78 4.11 18.52
C ASN A 201 -6.44 2.83 19.07
N GLN A 202 -7.59 2.44 18.54
CA GLN A 202 -8.38 1.32 19.09
C GLN A 202 -8.15 0.00 18.34
N LEU A 203 -7.89 0.07 17.03
CA LEU A 203 -7.79 -1.12 16.17
C LEU A 203 -6.42 -1.26 15.50
N CYS A 204 -5.46 -0.39 15.84
CA CYS A 204 -4.10 -0.39 15.30
C CYS A 204 -4.08 -0.33 13.76
N VAL A 205 -5.06 0.35 13.14
CA VAL A 205 -5.13 0.47 11.68
C VAL A 205 -4.02 1.40 11.19
N VAL A 206 -3.19 0.90 10.29
CA VAL A 206 -2.09 1.61 9.63
C VAL A 206 -2.55 2.24 8.32
N ASN A 207 -3.44 1.57 7.59
CA ASN A 207 -3.89 2.02 6.28
C ASN A 207 -5.34 1.64 6.00
N VAL A 208 -6.03 2.49 5.22
CA VAL A 208 -7.42 2.32 4.78
C VAL A 208 -7.47 2.51 3.26
N LEU A 209 -7.97 1.52 2.53
CA LEU A 209 -8.06 1.57 1.06
C LEU A 209 -9.41 1.07 0.56
N SER A 210 -10.04 1.83 -0.34
CA SER A 210 -11.18 1.33 -1.12
C SER A 210 -10.72 0.21 -2.04
N ARG A 211 -11.33 -0.96 -1.93
CA ARG A 211 -11.01 -2.13 -2.76
C ARG A 211 -11.97 -2.19 -3.93
N THR A 212 -11.65 -1.46 -5.00
CA THR A 212 -12.45 -1.43 -6.23
C THR A 212 -11.62 -1.79 -7.45
N ILE A 213 -12.29 -2.33 -8.44
CA ILE A 213 -11.76 -2.60 -9.76
C ILE A 213 -11.30 -1.29 -10.40
N VAL A 214 -10.13 -1.33 -11.03
CA VAL A 214 -9.60 -0.18 -11.74
C VAL A 214 -10.36 -0.01 -13.05
N ASP A 215 -10.83 1.22 -13.31
CA ASP A 215 -11.54 1.57 -14.55
C ASP A 215 -10.68 1.25 -15.79
N ASN A 216 -11.30 0.76 -16.86
CA ASN A 216 -10.58 0.38 -18.09
C ASN A 216 -9.74 1.52 -18.68
N VAL A 217 -10.21 2.77 -18.56
CA VAL A 217 -9.44 3.95 -19.02
C VAL A 217 -8.13 4.09 -18.24
N LYS A 218 -8.18 3.95 -16.91
CA LYS A 218 -6.99 4.01 -16.05
C LYS A 218 -6.07 2.81 -16.27
N LYS A 219 -6.64 1.61 -16.45
CA LYS A 219 -5.90 0.41 -16.83
C LYS A 219 -5.12 0.64 -18.13
N ASN A 220 -5.77 1.11 -19.17
CA ASN A 220 -5.15 1.34 -20.48
C ASN A 220 -4.07 2.43 -20.40
N ALA A 221 -4.32 3.50 -19.64
CA ALA A 221 -3.31 4.53 -19.41
C ALA A 221 -2.07 4.01 -18.67
N PHE A 222 -2.26 3.15 -17.66
CA PHE A 222 -1.17 2.51 -16.92
C PHE A 222 -0.35 1.57 -17.81
N ILE A 223 -1.01 0.77 -18.66
CA ILE A 223 -0.34 -0.18 -19.55
C ILE A 223 0.45 0.52 -20.65
N LYS A 224 -0.08 1.63 -21.19
CA LYS A 224 0.55 2.38 -22.28
C LYS A 224 1.85 3.07 -21.84
N ASN A 225 1.91 3.53 -20.60
CA ASN A 225 3.02 4.33 -20.09
C ASN A 225 3.93 3.48 -19.19
N PRO A 226 5.20 3.23 -19.57
CA PRO A 226 6.10 2.47 -18.71
C PRO A 226 6.35 3.24 -17.39
N PRO A 227 6.48 2.53 -16.26
CA PRO A 227 6.90 3.13 -15.01
C PRO A 227 8.27 3.80 -15.15
N ALA A 228 8.52 4.84 -14.35
CA ALA A 228 9.80 5.56 -14.37
C ALA A 228 11.00 4.60 -14.25
N GLY A 229 11.96 4.76 -15.16
CA GLY A 229 13.17 3.94 -15.25
C GLY A 229 13.00 2.58 -15.92
N PHE A 230 11.80 2.18 -16.36
CA PHE A 230 11.62 0.97 -17.15
C PHE A 230 11.71 1.28 -18.64
N ASP A 231 12.43 0.43 -19.38
CA ASP A 231 12.47 0.51 -20.83
C ASP A 231 11.08 0.25 -21.43
N SER A 232 10.73 1.04 -22.45
CA SER A 232 9.42 0.98 -23.09
C SER A 232 9.20 -0.35 -23.81
N GLN A 233 10.22 -0.90 -24.48
CA GLN A 233 10.09 -2.15 -25.21
C GLN A 233 9.92 -3.33 -24.24
N ILE A 234 10.71 -3.38 -23.17
CA ILE A 234 10.60 -4.41 -22.13
C ILE A 234 9.23 -4.35 -21.45
N TRP A 235 8.75 -3.16 -21.10
CA TRP A 235 7.43 -2.99 -20.49
C TRP A 235 6.31 -3.47 -21.41
N GLN A 236 6.32 -3.05 -22.68
CA GLN A 236 5.30 -3.48 -23.65
C GLN A 236 5.38 -4.98 -23.95
N GLN A 237 6.57 -5.59 -23.88
CA GLN A 237 6.72 -7.04 -23.98
C GLN A 237 6.04 -7.74 -22.79
N ALA A 238 6.28 -7.29 -21.56
CA ALA A 238 5.62 -7.85 -20.38
C ALA A 238 4.09 -7.66 -20.39
N VAL A 239 3.59 -6.58 -21.00
CA VAL A 239 2.15 -6.41 -21.24
C VAL A 239 1.61 -7.50 -22.17
N ARG A 240 2.32 -7.79 -23.27
CA ARG A 240 1.93 -8.82 -24.24
C ARG A 240 2.02 -10.24 -23.66
N ASP A 241 3.05 -10.50 -22.86
CA ASP A 241 3.32 -11.81 -22.26
C ASP A 241 2.53 -12.06 -20.97
N ASN A 242 1.58 -11.17 -20.65
CA ASN A 242 0.74 -11.33 -19.48
C ASN A 242 -0.11 -12.62 -19.61
N PRO A 243 0.02 -13.58 -18.68
CA PRO A 243 -0.66 -14.88 -18.79
C PRO A 243 -2.18 -14.79 -18.61
N ASP A 244 -2.69 -13.73 -17.98
CA ASP A 244 -4.12 -13.46 -17.84
C ASP A 244 -4.36 -11.94 -17.93
N PRO A 245 -4.44 -11.36 -19.15
CA PRO A 245 -4.60 -9.92 -19.35
C PRO A 245 -5.90 -9.36 -18.78
N ASP A 246 -6.88 -10.23 -18.55
CA ASP A 246 -8.09 -9.84 -17.87
C ASP A 246 -7.76 -9.65 -16.39
N LYS A 247 -7.23 -10.64 -15.66
CA LYS A 247 -7.15 -10.57 -14.19
C LYS A 247 -5.84 -10.03 -13.64
N LEU A 248 -4.78 -9.99 -14.45
CA LEU A 248 -3.43 -9.60 -14.03
C LEU A 248 -2.98 -8.32 -14.71
N LEU A 249 -2.15 -7.57 -14.00
CA LEU A 249 -1.45 -6.39 -14.53
C LEU A 249 0.06 -6.55 -14.30
N PRO A 250 0.90 -6.09 -15.24
CA PRO A 250 2.33 -6.02 -15.01
C PRO A 250 2.60 -5.08 -13.84
N TYR A 251 3.51 -5.49 -12.97
CA TYR A 251 3.88 -4.80 -11.75
C TYR A 251 5.40 -4.62 -11.71
N PRO A 252 5.89 -3.36 -11.70
CA PRO A 252 7.32 -3.10 -11.62
C PRO A 252 7.86 -3.45 -10.24
N ILE A 253 8.95 -4.22 -10.21
CA ILE A 253 9.69 -4.59 -9.00
C ILE A 253 11.06 -3.94 -9.10
N ARG A 254 11.39 -3.08 -8.13
CA ARG A 254 12.69 -2.39 -8.03
C ARG A 254 13.50 -3.00 -6.90
N GLY A 255 14.56 -3.70 -7.26
CA GLY A 255 15.53 -4.25 -6.33
C GLY A 255 15.08 -5.45 -5.53
N PHE A 256 16.04 -5.94 -4.74
CA PHE A 256 15.85 -7.12 -3.91
C PHE A 256 14.89 -6.87 -2.76
N GLU A 257 14.74 -5.63 -2.29
CA GLU A 257 13.83 -5.33 -1.18
C GLU A 257 12.36 -5.51 -1.60
N GLN A 258 11.96 -4.94 -2.73
CA GLN A 258 10.60 -5.14 -3.24
C GLN A 258 10.37 -6.59 -3.66
N LEU A 259 11.39 -7.26 -4.21
CA LEU A 259 11.30 -8.68 -4.57
C LEU A 259 11.11 -9.56 -3.32
N ARG A 260 11.87 -9.31 -2.25
CA ARG A 260 11.75 -10.00 -0.96
C ARG A 260 10.39 -9.75 -0.33
N LYS A 261 9.93 -8.50 -0.29
CA LYS A 261 8.59 -8.16 0.21
C LYS A 261 7.50 -8.93 -0.53
N ARG A 262 7.65 -9.07 -1.85
CA ARG A 262 6.74 -9.87 -2.68
C ARG A 262 6.81 -11.37 -2.33
N GLN A 263 8.01 -11.92 -2.15
CA GLN A 263 8.19 -13.31 -1.71
C GLN A 263 7.54 -13.56 -0.33
N GLU A 264 7.68 -12.63 0.61
CA GLU A 264 7.04 -12.73 1.93
C GLU A 264 5.53 -12.71 1.85
N LEU A 265 4.95 -11.85 1.00
CA LEU A 265 3.51 -11.83 0.72
C LEU A 265 3.04 -13.17 0.15
N GLN A 266 3.78 -13.75 -0.80
CA GLN A 266 3.46 -15.05 -1.37
C GLN A 266 3.54 -16.17 -0.32
N ALA A 267 4.58 -16.18 0.51
CA ALA A 267 4.71 -17.15 1.58
C ALA A 267 3.59 -17.02 2.63
N ALA A 268 3.13 -15.80 2.91
CA ALA A 268 2.00 -15.57 3.81
C ALA A 268 0.68 -16.11 3.24
N GLU A 269 0.43 -15.92 1.94
CA GLU A 269 -0.76 -16.45 1.26
C GLU A 269 -0.74 -17.98 1.20
N ILE A 270 0.39 -18.59 0.86
CA ILE A 270 0.55 -20.06 0.83
C ILE A 270 0.21 -20.67 2.18
N ARG A 271 0.70 -20.08 3.29
CA ARG A 271 0.38 -20.56 4.64
C ARG A 271 -1.12 -20.47 4.96
N LEU A 272 -1.81 -19.46 4.43
CA LEU A 272 -3.26 -19.34 4.58
C LEU A 272 -3.99 -20.43 3.78
N GLU A 273 -3.60 -20.64 2.53
CA GLU A 273 -4.16 -21.70 1.68
C GLU A 273 -3.94 -23.09 2.27
N GLU A 274 -2.75 -23.39 2.79
CA GLU A 274 -2.44 -24.64 3.49
C GLU A 274 -3.38 -24.87 4.69
N ARG A 275 -3.63 -23.82 5.49
CA ARG A 275 -4.58 -23.90 6.63
C ARG A 275 -6.00 -24.21 6.16
N VAL A 276 -6.47 -23.53 5.10
CA VAL A 276 -7.80 -23.77 4.54
C VAL A 276 -7.93 -25.19 4.01
N ILE A 277 -6.91 -25.69 3.29
CA ILE A 277 -6.88 -27.07 2.79
C ILE A 277 -6.96 -28.06 3.94
N GLU A 278 -6.22 -27.83 5.03
CA GLU A 278 -6.25 -28.70 6.20
C GLU A 278 -7.61 -28.70 6.89
N GLU A 279 -8.25 -27.55 7.04
CA GLU A 279 -9.61 -27.46 7.58
C GLU A 279 -10.62 -28.23 6.70
N LEU A 280 -10.50 -28.09 5.37
CA LEU A 280 -11.37 -28.81 4.42
C LEU A 280 -11.16 -30.33 4.51
N LYS A 281 -9.91 -30.79 4.64
CA LYS A 281 -9.61 -32.22 4.85
C LYS A 281 -10.27 -32.74 6.13
N GLN A 282 -10.16 -32.00 7.23
CA GLN A 282 -10.78 -32.39 8.51
C GLN A 282 -12.30 -32.46 8.39
N ARG A 283 -12.93 -31.49 7.73
CA ARG A 283 -14.39 -31.52 7.47
C ARG A 283 -14.80 -32.72 6.62
N LEU A 284 -14.01 -33.08 5.60
CA LEU A 284 -14.27 -34.25 4.76
C LEU A 284 -14.22 -35.53 5.58
N VAL A 285 -13.20 -35.71 6.43
CA VAL A 285 -13.08 -36.86 7.33
C VAL A 285 -14.29 -36.97 8.25
N GLN A 286 -14.75 -35.85 8.82
CA GLN A 286 -15.94 -35.83 9.69
C GLN A 286 -17.23 -36.18 8.93
N ILE A 287 -17.38 -35.72 7.69
CA ILE A 287 -18.54 -36.07 6.86
C ILE A 287 -18.50 -37.56 6.52
N ASN A 288 -17.34 -38.09 6.14
CA ASN A 288 -17.19 -39.49 5.79
C ASN A 288 -17.46 -40.42 6.99
N SER A 289 -17.02 -40.05 8.19
CA SER A 289 -17.31 -40.81 9.41
C SER A 289 -18.80 -40.81 9.74
N LYS A 290 -19.49 -39.66 9.61
CA LYS A 290 -20.95 -39.57 9.76
C LYS A 290 -21.70 -40.40 8.73
N LEU A 291 -21.27 -40.38 7.47
CA LEU A 291 -21.86 -41.17 6.40
C LEU A 291 -21.73 -42.68 6.68
N THR A 292 -20.54 -43.13 7.06
CA THR A 292 -20.28 -44.52 7.43
C THR A 292 -21.15 -44.95 8.62
N ALA A 293 -21.26 -44.11 9.65
CA ALA A 293 -22.13 -44.36 10.80
C ALA A 293 -23.61 -44.47 10.40
N GLY A 294 -24.09 -43.58 9.53
CA GLY A 294 -25.46 -43.61 9.00
C GLY A 294 -25.75 -44.84 8.14
N GLN A 295 -24.80 -45.26 7.29
CA GLN A 295 -24.91 -46.49 6.50
C GLN A 295 -25.02 -47.73 7.38
N ASN A 296 -24.22 -47.80 8.45
CA ASN A 296 -24.31 -48.89 9.42
C ASN A 296 -25.69 -48.92 10.08
N GLN A 297 -26.20 -47.77 10.54
CA GLN A 297 -27.54 -47.67 11.14
C GLN A 297 -28.66 -48.10 10.18
N CYS A 298 -28.62 -47.65 8.92
CA CYS A 298 -29.58 -48.07 7.91
C CYS A 298 -29.51 -49.57 7.63
N SER A 299 -28.30 -50.14 7.61
CA SER A 299 -28.10 -51.58 7.41
C SER A 299 -28.71 -52.37 8.57
N TYR A 300 -28.48 -51.95 9.82
CA TYR A 300 -29.11 -52.57 10.99
C TYR A 300 -30.64 -52.51 10.92
N GLN A 301 -31.24 -51.37 10.55
CA GLN A 301 -32.70 -51.26 10.43
C GLN A 301 -33.28 -52.15 9.32
N ARG A 302 -32.51 -52.41 8.25
CA ARG A 302 -32.90 -53.30 7.15
C ARG A 302 -32.85 -54.80 7.49
N PHE A 303 -32.15 -55.17 8.57
CA PHE A 303 -32.11 -56.55 9.08
C PHE A 303 -33.14 -56.80 10.21
N VAL A 304 -33.74 -55.76 10.77
CA VAL A 304 -34.69 -55.84 11.90
C VAL A 304 -36.16 -55.82 11.44
N PHE A 305 -36.40 -55.59 10.14
CA PHE A 305 -37.69 -55.79 9.46
C PHE A 305 -37.54 -56.86 8.37
#